data_AF-F2AU22-F1
#
_entry.id   AF-F2AU22-F1
#
_cell.length_a   1.000
_cell.length_b   1.000
_cell.length_c   1.000
_cell.angle_alpha   90.00
_cell.angle_beta   90.00
_cell.angle_gamma   90.00
#
_symmetry.space_group_name_H-M   'P 1'
#
loop_
_entity.id
_entity.type
_entity.pdbx_description
1 polymer ?
#
loop_
_entity_poly.entity_id
_entity_poly.type
_entity_poly.pdbx_seq_one_letter_code
_entity_poly.pdbx_strand_id
1 'polypeptide(L)'
;MPAEAKRVEFVNEVHFVALKTNFELFLTRSLKQVWLEHFDQLRIKDSEKVSLADVGQLNSLTEVREFVIDKLVPGHGLSRIGKAIQEVTGVSLPAICKRAWPQIAVTFGIRHLIEHGNGRVDMKFERDQQHHWNGSSFARNSMPEINAKVVVQEEDIRQSYEAMKTATSNLSLALSGWTPG
;
A
#
# COMPACT_ATOMS: atom_id res chain seq x y z
N MET A 1 21.05 -19.92 15.69
CA MET A 1 20.10 -20.42 14.69
C MET A 1 20.85 -21.21 13.62
N PRO A 2 20.44 -22.44 13.29
CA PRO A 2 21.04 -23.24 12.22
C PRO A 2 21.03 -22.50 10.87
N ALA A 3 21.98 -22.80 9.98
CA ALA A 3 22.12 -22.10 8.69
C ALA A 3 20.89 -22.24 7.78
N GLU A 4 20.20 -23.37 7.86
CA GLU A 4 18.97 -23.64 7.10
C GLU A 4 17.81 -22.75 7.56
N ALA A 5 17.60 -22.60 8.86
CA ALA A 5 16.54 -21.75 9.41
C ALA A 5 16.75 -20.27 9.03
N LYS A 6 18.00 -19.79 9.00
CA LYS A 6 18.33 -18.43 8.51
C LYS A 6 18.00 -18.24 7.02
N ARG A 7 18.18 -19.29 6.21
CA ARG A 7 17.86 -19.24 4.78
C ARG A 7 16.35 -19.17 4.56
N VAL A 8 15.57 -19.98 5.31
CA VAL A 8 14.11 -19.96 5.25
C VAL A 8 13.57 -18.58 5.66
N GLU A 9 14.09 -18.01 6.74
CA GLU A 9 13.73 -16.65 7.18
C GLU A 9 13.99 -15.62 6.08
N PHE A 10 15.16 -15.63 5.47
CA PHE A 10 15.50 -14.74 4.36
C PHE A 10 14.55 -14.88 3.16
N VAL A 11 14.25 -16.12 2.73
CA VAL A 11 13.32 -16.37 1.63
C VAL A 11 11.92 -15.83 1.95
N ASN A 12 11.45 -16.06 3.19
CA ASN A 12 10.16 -15.55 3.63
C ASN A 12 10.10 -14.03 3.60
N GLU A 13 11.14 -13.34 4.08
CA GLU A 13 11.22 -11.88 4.03
C GLU A 13 11.15 -11.35 2.59
N VAL A 14 11.88 -11.97 1.66
CA VAL A 14 11.85 -11.60 0.24
C VAL A 14 10.45 -11.77 -0.34
N HIS A 15 9.82 -12.92 -0.12
CA HIS A 15 8.44 -13.16 -0.58
C HIS A 15 7.46 -12.15 0.02
N PHE A 16 7.64 -11.82 1.29
CA PHE A 16 6.77 -10.90 2.02
C PHE A 16 6.90 -9.45 1.52
N VAL A 17 8.10 -9.01 1.16
CA VAL A 17 8.34 -7.71 0.51
C VAL A 17 7.76 -7.67 -0.91
N ALA A 18 7.96 -8.73 -1.69
CA ALA A 18 7.43 -8.84 -3.05
C ALA A 18 5.90 -8.76 -3.09
N LEU A 19 5.22 -9.50 -2.21
CA LEU A 19 3.76 -9.51 -2.09
C LEU A 19 3.19 -8.09 -1.92
N LYS A 20 3.80 -7.29 -1.05
CA LYS A 20 3.35 -5.92 -0.77
C LYS A 20 3.61 -4.98 -1.93
N THR A 21 4.77 -5.11 -2.56
CA THR A 21 5.13 -4.31 -3.74
C THR A 21 4.09 -4.52 -4.85
N ASN A 22 3.65 -5.76 -5.05
CA ASN A 22 2.59 -6.07 -6.01
C ASN A 22 1.25 -5.42 -5.63
N PHE A 23 0.89 -5.41 -4.35
CA PHE A 23 -0.34 -4.77 -3.90
C PHE A 23 -0.28 -3.23 -4.01
N GLU A 24 0.83 -2.59 -3.66
CA GLU A 24 1.00 -1.14 -3.91
C GLU A 24 0.92 -0.80 -5.39
N LEU A 25 1.53 -1.63 -6.24
CA LEU A 25 1.46 -1.45 -7.69
C LEU A 25 0.02 -1.54 -8.19
N PHE A 26 -0.76 -2.49 -7.68
CA PHE A 26 -2.19 -2.58 -7.98
C PHE A 26 -2.93 -1.30 -7.56
N LEU A 27 -2.80 -0.86 -6.30
CA LEU A 27 -3.47 0.34 -5.80
C LEU A 27 -3.09 1.60 -6.60
N THR A 28 -1.81 1.74 -6.92
CA THR A 28 -1.27 2.85 -7.71
C THR A 28 -1.87 2.84 -9.13
N ARG A 29 -1.95 1.67 -9.76
CA ARG A 29 -2.55 1.51 -11.10
C ARG A 29 -4.04 1.78 -11.09
N SER A 30 -4.78 1.29 -10.10
CA SER A 30 -6.21 1.60 -9.94
C SER A 30 -6.45 3.10 -9.80
N LEU A 31 -5.67 3.77 -8.95
CA LEU A 31 -5.77 5.22 -8.79
C LEU A 31 -5.41 5.94 -10.09
N LYS A 32 -4.29 5.58 -10.73
CA LYS A 32 -3.89 6.16 -12.03
C LYS A 32 -4.99 6.00 -13.08
N GLN A 33 -5.64 4.84 -13.16
CA GLN A 33 -6.75 4.60 -14.08
C GLN A 33 -7.96 5.51 -13.78
N VAL A 34 -8.36 5.64 -12.51
CA VAL A 34 -9.45 6.55 -12.11
C VAL A 34 -9.13 7.99 -12.54
N TRP A 35 -7.91 8.46 -12.29
CA TRP A 35 -7.49 9.79 -12.75
C TRP A 35 -7.44 9.89 -14.29
N LEU A 36 -6.98 8.84 -14.98
CA LEU A 36 -6.93 8.78 -16.44
C LEU A 36 -8.28 8.68 -17.10
N GLU A 37 -9.34 8.27 -16.42
CA GLU A 37 -10.69 8.25 -16.98
C GLU A 37 -11.41 9.58 -16.69
N HIS A 38 -11.19 10.15 -15.51
CA HIS A 38 -11.96 11.29 -15.00
C HIS A 38 -11.18 12.60 -14.84
N PHE A 39 -10.01 12.73 -15.47
CA PHE A 39 -9.11 13.88 -15.35
C PHE A 39 -9.81 15.23 -15.51
N ASP A 40 -10.66 15.38 -16.52
CA ASP A 40 -11.35 16.65 -16.81
C ASP A 40 -12.42 17.01 -15.75
N GLN A 41 -12.87 16.02 -14.99
CA GLN A 41 -13.91 16.15 -13.95
C GLN A 41 -13.29 16.27 -12.55
N LEU A 42 -12.08 15.75 -12.35
CA LEU A 42 -11.35 15.85 -11.11
C LEU A 42 -10.71 17.23 -10.99
N ARG A 43 -11.10 17.98 -9.95
CA ARG A 43 -10.46 19.25 -9.63
C ARG A 43 -8.99 19.01 -9.25
N ILE A 44 -8.08 19.34 -10.15
CA ILE A 44 -6.66 19.48 -9.85
C ILE A 44 -6.54 20.70 -8.94
N LYS A 45 -6.63 20.51 -7.63
CA LYS A 45 -6.24 21.56 -6.68
C LYS A 45 -4.75 21.82 -6.92
N ASP A 46 -4.42 23.09 -7.19
CA ASP A 46 -3.10 23.62 -7.51
C ASP A 46 -1.98 22.77 -6.91
N SER A 47 -1.47 21.85 -7.72
CA SER A 47 -0.39 20.98 -7.30
C SER A 47 0.90 21.72 -7.59
N GLU A 48 1.59 22.14 -6.54
CA GLU A 48 2.95 22.71 -6.59
C GLU A 48 3.97 21.78 -7.26
N LYS A 49 3.60 20.53 -7.57
CA LYS A 49 4.46 19.50 -8.18
C LYS A 49 4.61 19.59 -9.70
N VAL A 50 3.82 20.42 -10.39
CA VAL A 50 3.84 20.53 -11.85
C VAL A 50 4.08 21.98 -12.24
N SER A 51 5.19 22.26 -12.94
CA SER A 51 5.47 23.60 -13.45
C SER A 51 4.99 23.77 -14.90
N LEU A 52 4.69 25.02 -15.30
CA LEU A 52 4.37 25.36 -16.69
C LEU A 52 5.53 25.03 -17.66
N ALA A 53 6.77 25.08 -17.18
CA ALA A 53 7.94 24.73 -17.97
C ALA A 53 7.99 23.23 -18.28
N ASP A 54 7.60 22.37 -17.35
CA ASP A 54 7.53 20.92 -17.57
C ASP A 54 6.44 20.57 -18.59
N VAL A 55 5.30 21.27 -18.52
CA VAL A 55 4.17 21.08 -19.44
C VAL A 55 4.52 21.57 -20.85
N GLY A 56 5.28 22.66 -20.98
CA GLY A 56 5.67 23.25 -22.27
C GLY A 56 6.61 22.38 -23.13
N GLN A 57 7.17 21.29 -22.60
CA GLN A 57 8.00 20.33 -23.33
C GLN A 57 7.21 19.16 -23.93
N LEU A 58 5.91 19.06 -23.63
CA LEU A 58 5.05 17.95 -24.05
C LEU A 58 4.31 18.34 -25.34
N ASN A 59 4.22 17.40 -26.29
CA ASN A 59 3.78 17.67 -27.66
C ASN A 59 2.29 17.42 -27.88
N SER A 60 1.59 16.82 -26.91
CA SER A 60 0.15 16.55 -27.01
C SER A 60 -0.58 16.70 -25.68
N LEU A 61 -1.89 16.95 -25.75
CA LEU A 61 -2.75 16.99 -24.55
C LEU A 61 -2.75 15.65 -23.79
N THR A 62 -2.62 14.53 -24.50
CA THR A 62 -2.52 13.20 -23.89
C THR A 62 -1.24 13.06 -23.07
N GLU A 63 -0.09 13.47 -23.63
CA GLU A 63 1.19 13.46 -22.91
C GLU A 63 1.16 14.37 -21.69
N VAL A 64 0.54 15.56 -21.80
CA VAL A 64 0.34 16.47 -20.66
C VAL A 64 -0.50 15.81 -19.58
N ARG A 65 -1.64 15.20 -19.94
CA ARG A 65 -2.52 14.51 -18.99
C ARG A 65 -1.78 13.40 -18.25
N GLU A 66 -1.11 12.51 -18.99
CA GLU A 66 -0.37 11.40 -18.40
C GLU A 66 0.75 11.87 -17.49
N PHE A 67 1.51 12.89 -17.90
CA PHE A 67 2.57 13.49 -17.09
C PHE A 67 2.04 14.07 -15.78
N VAL A 68 0.98 14.87 -15.84
CA VAL A 68 0.39 15.49 -14.65
C VAL A 68 -0.11 14.42 -13.69
N ILE A 69 -0.81 13.41 -14.18
CA ILE A 69 -1.29 12.29 -13.36
C ILE A 69 -0.12 11.57 -12.68
N ASP A 70 0.98 11.30 -13.40
CA ASP A 70 2.15 10.63 -12.82
C ASP A 70 2.86 11.47 -11.74
N LYS A 71 2.75 12.80 -11.78
CA LYS A 71 3.26 13.67 -10.70
C LYS A 71 2.33 13.74 -9.49
N LEU A 72 1.02 13.60 -9.72
CA LEU A 72 0.00 13.68 -8.68
C LEU A 72 -0.15 12.38 -7.90
N VAL A 73 -0.20 11.24 -8.58
CA VAL A 73 -0.40 9.92 -7.99
C VAL A 73 0.84 9.52 -7.17
N PRO A 74 0.71 9.26 -5.85
CA PRO A 74 1.84 8.83 -5.04
C PRO A 74 2.40 7.49 -5.51
N GLY A 75 3.71 7.41 -5.73
CA GLY A 75 4.35 6.18 -6.22
C GLY A 75 4.63 5.11 -5.16
N HIS A 76 4.51 5.42 -3.85
CA HIS A 76 4.77 4.45 -2.78
C HIS A 76 4.06 4.81 -1.47
N GLY A 77 3.81 3.78 -0.65
CA GLY A 77 3.29 3.88 0.70
C GLY A 77 1.77 3.74 0.76
N LEU A 78 1.31 2.62 1.33
CA LEU A 78 -0.11 2.31 1.54
C LEU A 78 -0.93 3.48 2.11
N SER A 79 -0.42 4.19 3.12
CA SER A 79 -1.13 5.33 3.72
C SER A 79 -1.32 6.49 2.74
N ARG A 80 -0.29 6.81 1.94
CA ARG A 80 -0.34 7.88 0.94
C ARG A 80 -1.27 7.52 -0.21
N ILE A 81 -1.14 6.29 -0.74
CA ILE A 81 -1.98 5.81 -1.84
C ILE A 81 -3.44 5.67 -1.36
N GLY A 82 -3.66 5.10 -0.18
CA GLY A 82 -5.00 4.95 0.40
C GLY A 82 -5.69 6.29 0.67
N LYS A 83 -4.95 7.28 1.18
CA LYS A 83 -5.46 8.64 1.34
C LYS A 83 -5.83 9.26 -0.02
N ALA A 84 -4.97 9.13 -1.03
CA ALA A 84 -5.24 9.66 -2.36
C ALA A 84 -6.46 8.98 -3.02
N ILE A 85 -6.62 7.67 -2.87
CA ILE A 85 -7.84 6.96 -3.29
C ILE A 85 -9.06 7.56 -2.59
N GLN A 86 -9.03 7.69 -1.26
CA GLN A 86 -10.17 8.21 -0.50
C GLN A 86 -10.51 9.66 -0.84
N GLU A 87 -9.52 10.53 -1.05
CA GLU A 87 -9.75 11.92 -1.43
C GLU A 87 -10.39 12.07 -2.81
N VAL A 88 -10.04 11.16 -3.73
CA VAL A 88 -10.51 11.19 -5.13
C VAL A 88 -11.86 10.52 -5.27
N THR A 89 -12.05 9.37 -4.64
CA THR A 89 -13.23 8.51 -4.87
C THR A 89 -14.17 8.41 -3.67
N GLY A 90 -13.78 8.94 -2.51
CA GLY A 90 -14.48 8.70 -1.24
C GLY A 90 -14.30 7.28 -0.70
N VAL A 91 -13.65 6.38 -1.45
CA VAL A 91 -13.48 4.98 -1.04
C VAL A 91 -12.37 4.85 -0.01
N SER A 92 -12.74 4.46 1.21
CA SER A 92 -11.79 4.18 2.29
C SER A 92 -11.31 2.72 2.22
N LEU A 93 -9.99 2.52 2.03
CA LEU A 93 -9.37 1.18 2.04
C LEU A 93 -9.71 0.38 3.31
N PRO A 94 -9.57 0.91 4.54
CA PRO A 94 -10.02 0.21 5.75
C PRO A 94 -11.49 -0.22 5.69
N ALA A 95 -12.38 0.66 5.23
CA ALA A 95 -13.83 0.41 5.22
C ALA A 95 -14.21 -0.72 4.25
N ILE A 96 -13.59 -0.77 3.06
CA ILE A 96 -13.85 -1.84 2.09
C ILE A 96 -13.16 -3.15 2.46
N CYS A 97 -12.01 -3.10 3.15
CA CYS A 97 -11.26 -4.30 3.53
C CYS A 97 -11.84 -4.98 4.76
N LYS A 98 -12.53 -4.23 5.65
CA LYS A 98 -13.16 -4.75 6.88
C LYS A 98 -12.18 -5.63 7.67
N ARG A 99 -12.50 -6.93 7.81
CA ARG A 99 -11.71 -7.92 8.55
C ARG A 99 -10.32 -8.18 7.97
N ALA A 100 -10.10 -7.89 6.68
CA ALA A 100 -8.80 -8.03 6.04
C ALA A 100 -7.85 -6.85 6.35
N TRP A 101 -8.39 -5.71 6.82
CA TRP A 101 -7.59 -4.51 7.03
C TRP A 101 -6.45 -4.68 8.04
N PRO A 102 -6.65 -5.27 9.24
CA PRO A 102 -5.56 -5.41 10.20
C PRO A 102 -4.39 -6.24 9.65
N GLN A 103 -4.67 -7.32 8.91
CA GLN A 103 -3.65 -8.11 8.22
C GLN A 103 -2.86 -7.24 7.25
N ILE A 104 -3.52 -6.46 6.40
CA ILE A 104 -2.87 -5.58 5.41
C ILE A 104 -2.03 -4.51 6.11
N ALA A 105 -2.58 -3.82 7.11
CA ALA A 105 -1.89 -2.75 7.83
C ALA A 105 -0.59 -3.25 8.50
N VAL A 106 -0.67 -4.33 9.29
CA VAL A 106 0.49 -4.93 9.97
C VAL A 106 1.52 -5.41 8.95
N THR A 107 1.06 -6.01 7.86
CA THR A 107 1.89 -6.45 6.75
C THR A 107 2.70 -5.27 6.19
N PHE A 108 2.08 -4.13 5.88
CA PHE A 108 2.81 -2.94 5.44
C PHE A 108 3.79 -2.41 6.49
N GLY A 109 3.39 -2.39 7.76
CA GLY A 109 4.29 -2.03 8.86
C GLY A 109 5.55 -2.91 8.91
N ILE A 110 5.41 -4.24 8.81
CA ILE A 110 6.55 -5.16 8.89
C ILE A 110 7.48 -5.01 7.67
N ARG A 111 6.97 -4.61 6.50
CA ARG A 111 7.86 -4.36 5.34
C ARG A 111 8.76 -3.18 5.61
N HIS A 112 8.20 -2.11 6.16
CA HIS A 112 9.00 -0.96 6.56
C HIS A 112 10.14 -1.39 7.50
N LEU A 113 9.84 -2.26 8.46
CA LEU A 113 10.88 -2.81 9.35
C LEU A 113 11.93 -3.64 8.59
N ILE A 114 11.52 -4.53 7.67
CA ILE A 114 12.45 -5.34 6.87
C ILE A 114 13.36 -4.45 6.02
N GLU A 115 12.79 -3.48 5.31
CA GLU A 115 13.51 -2.60 4.38
C GLU A 115 14.45 -1.60 5.07
N HIS A 116 14.10 -1.13 6.27
CA HIS A 116 14.82 -0.02 6.93
C HIS A 116 15.46 -0.37 8.28
N GLY A 117 15.09 -1.51 8.88
CA GLY A 117 15.51 -1.89 10.23
C GLY A 117 15.85 -3.38 10.36
N ASN A 118 16.06 -4.10 9.25
CA ASN A 118 16.33 -5.54 9.25
C ASN A 118 15.27 -6.34 10.04
N GLY A 119 14.01 -5.94 9.89
CA GLY A 119 12.85 -6.56 10.54
C GLY A 119 12.67 -6.23 12.01
N ARG A 120 13.48 -5.33 12.58
CA ARG A 120 13.38 -4.94 14.00
C ARG A 120 12.30 -3.89 14.23
N VAL A 121 11.51 -4.07 15.29
CA VAL A 121 10.44 -3.14 15.69
C VAL A 121 11.02 -1.78 16.06
N ASP A 122 10.42 -0.72 15.55
CA ASP A 122 10.68 0.65 15.97
C ASP A 122 9.45 1.27 16.66
N MET A 123 9.62 2.44 17.29
CA MET A 123 8.53 3.15 17.98
C MET A 123 7.36 3.51 17.04
N LYS A 124 7.65 3.74 15.76
CA LYS A 124 6.63 4.10 14.78
C LYS A 124 5.73 2.91 14.49
N PHE A 125 6.31 1.74 14.28
CA PHE A 125 5.60 0.50 14.06
C PHE A 125 4.73 0.15 15.27
N GLU A 126 5.27 0.23 16.48
CA GLU A 126 4.51 -0.03 17.70
C GLU A 126 3.27 0.87 17.78
N ARG A 127 3.48 2.19 17.69
CA ARG A 127 2.39 3.17 17.72
C ARG A 127 1.35 2.95 16.62
N ASP A 128 1.80 2.73 15.39
CA ASP A 128 0.91 2.70 14.22
C ASP A 128 0.19 1.34 14.07
N GLN A 129 0.77 0.24 14.57
CA GLN A 129 0.27 -1.13 14.31
C GLN A 129 -0.28 -1.86 15.55
N GLN A 130 -0.08 -1.35 16.77
CA GLN A 130 -0.59 -2.01 17.99
C GLN A 130 -2.09 -2.37 17.93
N HIS A 131 -2.92 -1.48 17.37
CA HIS A 131 -4.37 -1.67 17.27
C HIS A 131 -4.79 -2.68 16.19
N HIS A 132 -3.87 -3.01 15.28
CA HIS A 132 -4.09 -3.97 14.20
C HIS A 132 -3.47 -5.33 14.48
N TRP A 133 -2.54 -5.42 15.43
CA TRP A 133 -1.79 -6.64 15.74
C TRP A 133 -2.70 -7.85 15.93
N ASN A 134 -3.64 -7.77 16.87
CA ASN A 134 -4.55 -8.86 17.25
C ASN A 134 -5.54 -9.29 16.13
N GLY A 135 -5.68 -8.49 15.08
CA GLY A 135 -6.49 -8.83 13.90
C GLY A 135 -5.70 -9.48 12.78
N SER A 136 -4.42 -9.80 13.00
CA SER A 136 -3.52 -10.34 11.99
C SER A 136 -2.96 -11.71 12.39
N SER A 137 -2.46 -12.44 11.41
CA SER A 137 -1.76 -13.71 11.58
C SER A 137 -0.54 -13.59 12.50
N PHE A 138 0.06 -12.41 12.60
CA PHE A 138 1.23 -12.16 13.46
C PHE A 138 0.92 -12.24 14.96
N ALA A 139 -0.36 -12.13 15.35
CA ALA A 139 -0.81 -12.23 16.74
C ALA A 139 -0.68 -13.62 17.38
N ARG A 140 -0.19 -14.62 16.62
CA ARG A 140 0.22 -15.92 17.19
C ARG A 140 1.22 -15.74 18.35
N ASN A 141 2.02 -14.69 18.28
CA ASN A 141 2.90 -14.25 19.36
C ASN A 141 2.45 -12.88 19.89
N SER A 142 2.85 -12.57 21.13
CA SER A 142 2.80 -11.19 21.61
C SER A 142 3.58 -10.28 20.66
N MET A 143 3.15 -9.04 20.53
CA MET A 143 3.87 -8.05 19.75
C MET A 143 5.32 -7.97 20.24
N PRO A 144 6.33 -8.09 19.37
CA PRO A 144 7.72 -8.00 19.80
C PRO A 144 8.02 -6.61 20.37
N GLU A 145 8.84 -6.56 21.41
CA GLU A 145 9.33 -5.31 21.99
C GLU A 145 10.15 -4.49 20.97
N ILE A 146 10.32 -3.19 21.23
CA ILE A 146 11.18 -2.33 20.42
C ILE A 146 12.59 -2.95 20.29
N ASN A 147 13.15 -2.87 19.08
CA ASN A 147 14.38 -3.51 18.61
C ASN A 147 14.33 -5.04 18.48
N ALA A 148 13.29 -5.74 18.95
CA ALA A 148 13.13 -7.17 18.69
C ALA A 148 12.77 -7.40 17.21
N LYS A 149 13.25 -8.51 16.64
CA LYS A 149 12.99 -8.85 15.24
C LYS A 149 11.62 -9.52 15.11
N VAL A 150 10.80 -9.04 14.18
CA VAL A 150 9.57 -9.73 13.78
C VAL A 150 9.93 -10.92 12.89
N VAL A 151 9.47 -12.11 13.26
CA VAL A 151 9.66 -13.32 12.46
C VAL A 151 8.49 -13.50 11.51
N VAL A 152 8.77 -13.55 10.21
CA VAL A 152 7.76 -13.83 9.17
C VAL A 152 7.74 -15.31 8.85
N GLN A 153 6.57 -15.93 8.99
CA GLN A 153 6.35 -17.33 8.63
C GLN A 153 5.58 -17.45 7.31
N GLU A 154 5.63 -18.64 6.70
CA GLU A 154 4.90 -18.93 5.46
C GLU A 154 3.39 -18.64 5.57
N GLU A 155 2.80 -18.99 6.71
CA GLU A 155 1.40 -18.73 7.00
C GLU A 155 1.05 -17.23 6.98
N ASP A 156 1.98 -16.37 7.39
CA ASP A 156 1.77 -14.91 7.34
C ASP A 156 1.76 -14.39 5.90
N ILE A 157 2.60 -14.96 5.04
CA ILE A 157 2.62 -14.65 3.61
C ILE A 157 1.28 -15.05 3.00
N ARG A 158 0.81 -16.28 3.28
CA ARG A 158 -0.46 -16.80 2.78
C ARG A 158 -1.66 -15.96 3.21
N GLN A 159 -1.77 -15.64 4.50
CA GLN A 159 -2.88 -14.82 5.00
C GLN A 159 -2.84 -13.39 4.46
N SER A 160 -1.63 -12.83 4.30
CA SER A 160 -1.46 -11.50 3.69
C SER A 160 -1.87 -11.50 2.22
N TYR A 161 -1.56 -12.56 1.49
CA TYR A 161 -1.99 -12.72 0.10
C TYR A 161 -3.52 -12.78 -0.01
N GLU A 162 -4.18 -13.60 0.80
CA GLU A 162 -5.64 -13.69 0.79
C GLU A 162 -6.33 -12.38 1.23
N ALA A 163 -5.77 -11.68 2.22
CA ALA A 163 -6.24 -10.37 2.64
C ALA A 163 -6.13 -9.35 1.51
N MET A 164 -4.98 -9.28 0.83
CA MET A 164 -4.76 -8.38 -0.31
C MET A 164 -5.65 -8.73 -1.50
N LYS A 165 -5.83 -10.02 -1.80
CA LYS A 165 -6.74 -10.49 -2.86
C LYS A 165 -8.19 -10.06 -2.57
N THR A 166 -8.63 -10.19 -1.31
CA THR A 166 -9.95 -9.72 -0.86
C THR A 166 -10.08 -8.21 -1.02
N ALA A 167 -9.05 -7.45 -0.62
CA ALA A 167 -9.02 -6.01 -0.78
C ALA A 167 -9.06 -5.58 -2.25
N THR A 168 -8.31 -6.25 -3.12
CA THR A 168 -8.34 -6.04 -4.58
C THR A 168 -9.74 -6.23 -5.13
N SER A 169 -10.41 -7.35 -4.82
CA SER A 169 -11.78 -7.60 -5.28
C SER A 169 -12.76 -6.52 -4.79
N ASN A 170 -12.69 -6.15 -3.50
CA ASN A 170 -13.58 -5.16 -2.92
C ASN A 170 -13.33 -3.76 -3.49
N LEU A 171 -12.07 -3.40 -3.74
CA LEU A 171 -11.72 -2.12 -4.34
C LEU A 171 -12.20 -2.05 -5.79
N SER A 172 -11.96 -3.09 -6.57
CA SER A 172 -12.45 -3.15 -7.95
C SER A 172 -13.96 -2.97 -8.01
N LEU A 173 -14.72 -3.67 -7.16
CA LEU A 173 -16.18 -3.50 -7.08
C LEU A 173 -16.59 -2.07 -6.71
N ALA A 174 -15.91 -1.47 -5.72
CA ALA A 174 -16.20 -0.10 -5.28
C ALA A 174 -15.89 0.93 -6.37
N LEU A 175 -14.78 0.77 -7.09
CA LEU A 175 -14.36 1.70 -8.14
C LEU A 175 -15.17 1.52 -9.44
N SER A 176 -15.55 0.29 -9.82
CA SER A 176 -16.39 0.06 -11.00
C SER A 176 -17.78 0.72 -10.89
N GLY A 177 -18.29 0.90 -9.67
CA GLY A 177 -19.56 1.56 -9.41
C GLY A 177 -19.43 3.04 -9.06
N TRP A 178 -18.22 3.59 -9.04
CA TRP A 178 -17.96 4.96 -8.63
C TRP A 178 -18.16 5.93 -9.80
N THR A 179 -18.72 7.11 -9.51
CA THR A 179 -18.87 8.22 -10.46
C THR A 179 -18.40 9.52 -9.81
N PRO A 180 -17.71 10.41 -10.54
CA PRO A 180 -17.38 11.74 -10.04
C PRO A 180 -18.64 12.50 -9.62
N GLY A 181 -18.58 13.12 -8.44
CA GLY A 181 -19.66 13.96 -7.90
C GLY A 181 -19.54 15.41 -8.31
#